data_AF-A0A7V8XTT5-F1
#
_entry.id   AF-A0A7V8XTT5-F1
#
_cell.length_a   1.000
_cell.length_b   1.000
_cell.length_c   1.000
_cell.angle_alpha   90.00
_cell.angle_beta   90.00
_cell.angle_gamma   90.00
#
_symmetry.space_group_name_H-M   'P 1'
#
loop_
_entity.id
_entity.type
_entity.pdbx_description
1 polymer ?
#
loop_
_entity_poly.entity_id
_entity_poly.type
_entity_poly.pdbx_seq_one_letter_code
_entity_poly.pdbx_strand_id
1 'polypeptide(L)'
;MTIETSELRRRLRSAIEQARNNASARRERSDAAGQDYETFLTSVAVPVVQHFANVLSAEGHQFHVATPAGSVRLASAASNEDYIEVLLDTSEDPPEVVGRTSRGRGRRMISSERPVRERTAVAELNQEDVLAFLLTEIVPFVSGR
;
A
#
# COMPACT_ATOMS: atom_id res chain seq x y z
N MET A 1 -10.43 -44.25 19.40
CA MET A 1 -9.01 -43.93 19.64
C MET A 1 -8.93 -42.57 20.30
N THR A 2 -8.51 -42.53 21.56
CA THR A 2 -8.20 -41.28 22.28
C THR A 2 -6.74 -40.92 22.03
N ILE A 3 -6.47 -39.65 21.72
CA ILE A 3 -5.08 -39.15 21.63
C ILE A 3 -4.46 -39.25 23.03
N GLU A 4 -3.27 -39.83 23.11
CA GLU A 4 -2.51 -39.88 24.36
C GLU A 4 -2.02 -38.47 24.76
N THR A 5 -2.06 -38.16 26.05
CA THR A 5 -1.67 -36.83 26.57
C THR A 5 -0.21 -36.48 26.27
N SER A 6 0.68 -37.47 26.19
CA SER A 6 2.09 -37.33 25.77
C SER A 6 2.20 -36.87 24.32
N GLU A 7 1.45 -37.49 23.41
CA GLU A 7 1.39 -37.14 22.00
C GLU A 7 0.77 -35.75 21.79
N LEU A 8 -0.30 -35.42 22.53
CA LEU A 8 -0.89 -34.08 22.51
C LEU A 8 0.12 -33.02 22.97
N ARG A 9 0.85 -33.27 24.08
CA ARG A 9 1.90 -32.37 24.58
C ARG A 9 3.03 -32.17 23.58
N ARG A 10 3.46 -33.25 22.90
CA ARG A 10 4.51 -33.18 21.86
C ARG A 10 4.06 -32.33 20.67
N ARG A 11 2.85 -32.56 20.16
CA ARG A 11 2.26 -31.78 19.06
C ARG A 11 2.08 -30.32 19.42
N LEU A 12 1.57 -30.04 20.63
CA LEU A 12 1.39 -28.67 21.12
C LEU A 12 2.73 -27.93 21.23
N ARG A 13 3.77 -28.57 21.79
CA ARG A 13 5.10 -27.97 21.88
C ARG A 13 5.67 -27.63 20.50
N SER A 14 5.58 -28.57 19.55
CA SER A 14 6.02 -28.35 18.17
C SER A 14 5.25 -27.20 17.50
N ALA A 15 3.94 -27.12 17.69
CA ALA A 15 3.13 -26.02 17.16
C ALA A 15 3.52 -24.66 17.76
N ILE A 16 3.83 -24.60 19.07
CA ILE A 16 4.29 -23.38 19.75
C ILE A 16 5.68 -22.95 19.23
N GLU A 17 6.61 -23.89 19.09
CA GLU A 17 7.94 -23.63 18.53
C GLU A 17 7.86 -23.12 17.09
N GLN A 18 7.03 -23.76 16.25
CA GLN A 18 6.77 -23.30 14.89
C GLN A 18 6.15 -21.89 14.87
N ALA A 19 5.16 -21.63 15.73
CA ALA A 19 4.54 -20.32 15.82
C ALA A 19 5.53 -19.22 16.23
N ARG A 20 6.47 -19.53 17.14
CA ARG A 20 7.56 -18.61 17.52
C ARG A 20 8.50 -18.34 16.35
N ASN A 21 8.97 -19.38 15.66
CA ASN A 21 9.88 -19.23 14.53
C ASN A 21 9.24 -18.41 13.40
N ASN A 22 7.96 -18.69 13.09
CA ASN A 22 7.21 -17.92 12.10
C ASN A 22 7.00 -16.46 12.52
N ALA A 23 6.81 -16.19 13.82
CA ALA A 23 6.70 -14.83 14.32
C ALA A 23 8.01 -14.04 14.16
N SER A 24 9.17 -14.66 14.42
CA SER A 24 10.48 -14.02 14.18
C SER A 24 10.71 -13.75 12.69
N ALA A 25 10.49 -14.75 11.82
CA ALA A 25 10.65 -14.59 10.38
C ALA A 25 9.69 -13.55 9.77
N ARG A 26 8.49 -13.36 10.34
CA ARG A 26 7.57 -12.28 9.94
C ARG A 26 8.10 -10.90 10.30
N ARG A 27 8.69 -10.75 11.48
CA ARG A 27 9.28 -9.46 11.90
C ARG A 27 10.45 -9.09 11.01
N GLU A 28 11.36 -10.03 10.74
CA GLU A 28 12.49 -9.80 9.84
C GLU A 28 12.04 -9.34 8.45
N ARG A 29 11.01 -9.98 7.88
CA ARG A 29 10.43 -9.56 6.60
C ARG A 29 9.75 -8.20 6.67
N SER A 30 9.06 -7.89 7.77
CA SER A 30 8.43 -6.58 7.96
C SER A 30 9.43 -5.45 8.10
N ASP A 31 10.52 -5.67 8.83
CA ASP A 31 11.56 -4.68 9.04
C ASP A 31 12.32 -4.39 7.73
N ALA A 32 12.64 -5.43 6.96
CA ALA A 32 13.27 -5.29 5.64
C ALA A 32 12.35 -4.52 4.67
N ALA A 33 11.08 -4.90 4.57
CA ALA A 33 10.12 -4.22 3.71
C ALA A 33 9.91 -2.75 4.12
N GLY A 34 9.96 -2.44 5.42
CA GLY A 34 9.90 -1.06 5.90
C GLY A 34 11.09 -0.21 5.43
N GLN A 35 12.31 -0.75 5.46
CA GLN A 35 13.51 -0.04 4.97
C GLN A 35 13.47 0.18 3.45
N ASP A 36 13.07 -0.86 2.71
CA ASP A 36 12.89 -0.78 1.26
C ASP A 36 11.80 0.24 0.91
N TYR A 37 10.73 0.29 1.71
CA TYR A 37 9.63 1.23 1.52
C TYR A 37 10.03 2.68 1.72
N GLU A 38 10.80 3.01 2.74
CA GLU A 38 11.30 4.39 2.93
C GLU A 38 12.14 4.85 1.72
N THR A 39 12.96 3.94 1.19
CA THR A 39 13.76 4.21 -0.01
C THR A 39 12.85 4.40 -1.23
N PHE A 40 11.90 3.51 -1.45
CA PHE A 40 10.92 3.59 -2.54
C PHE A 40 10.07 4.87 -2.45
N LEU A 41 9.56 5.22 -1.25
CA LEU A 41 8.70 6.36 -1.04
C LEU A 41 9.42 7.66 -1.42
N THR A 42 10.65 7.82 -0.93
CA THR A 42 11.43 9.05 -1.12
C THR A 42 12.04 9.18 -2.52
N SER A 43 12.53 8.09 -3.10
CA SER A 43 13.26 8.11 -4.38
C SER A 43 12.39 7.84 -5.61
N VAL A 44 11.23 7.20 -5.45
CA VAL A 44 10.36 6.79 -6.55
C VAL A 44 8.97 7.41 -6.42
N ALA A 45 8.22 7.08 -5.36
CA ALA A 45 6.80 7.39 -5.30
C ALA A 45 6.53 8.90 -5.20
N VAL A 46 7.21 9.61 -4.27
CA VAL A 46 7.02 11.06 -4.10
C VAL A 46 7.35 11.84 -5.38
N PRO A 47 8.52 11.65 -6.03
CA PRO A 47 8.82 12.34 -7.28
C PRO A 47 7.81 12.07 -8.39
N VAL A 48 7.38 10.81 -8.57
CA VAL A 48 6.41 10.44 -9.61
C VAL A 48 5.06 11.09 -9.35
N VAL A 49 4.55 11.05 -8.12
CA VAL A 49 3.25 11.66 -7.79
C VAL A 49 3.29 13.18 -7.94
N GLN A 50 4.40 13.84 -7.57
CA GLN A 50 4.59 15.28 -7.80
C GLN A 50 4.60 15.62 -9.29
N HIS A 51 5.34 14.87 -10.10
CA HIS A 51 5.36 15.08 -11.54
C HIS A 51 3.97 14.87 -12.15
N PHE A 52 3.27 13.82 -11.72
CA PHE A 52 1.91 13.51 -12.17
C PHE A 52 0.92 14.62 -11.82
N ALA A 53 0.99 15.18 -10.61
CA ALA A 53 0.16 16.32 -10.20
C ALA A 53 0.42 17.58 -11.05
N ASN A 54 1.67 17.82 -11.43
CA ASN A 54 2.02 18.93 -12.32
C ASN A 54 1.42 18.75 -13.73
N VAL A 55 1.47 17.52 -14.27
CA VAL A 55 0.85 17.19 -15.56
C VAL A 55 -0.67 17.34 -15.49
N LEU A 56 -1.32 16.80 -14.45
CA LEU A 56 -2.76 16.97 -14.24
C LEU A 56 -3.17 18.45 -14.18
N SER A 57 -2.37 19.27 -13.49
CA SER A 57 -2.62 20.71 -13.41
C SER A 57 -2.53 21.39 -14.78
N ALA A 58 -1.57 21.00 -15.62
CA ALA A 58 -1.45 21.49 -17.00
C ALA A 58 -2.66 21.11 -17.87
N GLU A 59 -3.26 19.94 -17.61
CA GLU A 59 -4.49 19.46 -18.26
C GLU A 59 -5.78 20.03 -17.63
N GLY A 60 -5.69 20.95 -16.66
CA GLY A 60 -6.86 21.59 -16.02
C GLY A 60 -7.52 20.76 -14.90
N HIS A 61 -6.82 19.73 -14.41
CA HIS A 61 -7.23 18.91 -13.28
C HIS A 61 -6.43 19.30 -12.03
N GLN A 62 -7.08 20.00 -11.09
CA GLN A 62 -6.41 20.50 -9.88
C GLN A 62 -6.29 19.42 -8.80
N PHE A 63 -5.06 19.01 -8.55
CA PHE A 63 -4.70 18.11 -7.46
C PHE A 63 -3.50 18.64 -6.69
N HIS A 64 -3.38 18.26 -5.43
CA HIS A 64 -2.27 18.60 -4.55
C HIS A 64 -1.62 17.36 -3.97
N VAL A 65 -0.30 17.42 -3.81
CA VAL A 65 0.47 16.33 -3.20
C VAL A 65 0.74 16.66 -1.73
N ALA A 66 0.46 15.70 -0.86
CA ALA A 66 0.85 15.71 0.54
C ALA A 66 1.67 14.44 0.83
N THR A 67 2.59 14.54 1.78
CA THR A 67 3.39 13.40 2.26
C THR A 67 3.15 13.20 3.76
N PRO A 68 1.99 12.63 4.15
CA PRO A 68 1.79 12.18 5.52
C PRO A 68 2.88 11.19 5.93
N ALA A 69 3.06 10.99 7.24
CA ALA A 69 4.08 10.07 7.74
C ALA A 69 3.90 8.66 7.14
N GLY A 70 4.87 8.22 6.34
CA GLY A 70 4.87 6.90 5.70
C GLY A 70 3.96 6.76 4.48
N SER A 71 3.52 7.85 3.84
CA SER A 71 2.73 7.77 2.60
C SER A 71 2.94 8.98 1.68
N VAL A 72 2.51 8.83 0.43
CA VAL A 72 2.31 9.95 -0.49
C VAL A 72 0.86 9.98 -0.96
N ARG A 73 0.22 11.13 -0.85
CA ARG A 73 -1.19 11.34 -1.18
C ARG A 73 -1.35 12.40 -2.25
N LEU A 74 -2.09 12.05 -3.30
CA LEU A 74 -2.60 12.95 -4.33
C LEU A 74 -4.08 13.23 -4.03
N ALA A 75 -4.42 14.44 -3.60
CA ALA A 75 -5.77 14.83 -3.21
C ALA A 75 -6.37 15.83 -4.20
N SER A 76 -7.67 15.71 -4.48
CA SER A 76 -8.41 16.68 -5.28
C SER A 76 -8.48 18.03 -4.58
N ALA A 77 -8.25 19.12 -5.31
CA ALA A 77 -8.38 20.46 -4.76
C ALA A 77 -9.84 20.81 -4.38
N ALA A 78 -10.82 20.16 -5.00
CA ALA A 78 -12.23 20.38 -4.72
C ALA A 78 -12.72 19.66 -3.46
N SER A 79 -12.07 18.56 -3.07
CA SER A 79 -12.43 17.76 -1.90
C SER A 79 -11.22 16.95 -1.42
N ASN A 80 -10.77 17.20 -0.19
CA ASN A 80 -9.71 16.41 0.43
C ASN A 80 -10.12 14.97 0.78
N GLU A 81 -11.42 14.66 0.71
CA GLU A 81 -11.95 13.30 0.86
C GLU A 81 -11.75 12.47 -0.42
N ASP A 82 -11.48 13.13 -1.55
CA ASP A 82 -11.19 12.52 -2.84
C ASP A 82 -9.67 12.47 -3.03
N TYR A 83 -9.10 11.27 -2.89
CA TYR A 83 -7.65 11.10 -2.98
C TYR A 83 -7.23 9.73 -3.49
N ILE A 84 -5.97 9.68 -3.94
CA ILE A 84 -5.18 8.47 -4.18
C ILE A 84 -3.98 8.55 -3.23
N GLU A 85 -3.74 7.53 -2.42
CA GLU A 85 -2.65 7.46 -1.46
C GLU A 85 -1.85 6.18 -1.65
N VAL A 86 -0.53 6.29 -1.73
CA VAL A 86 0.40 5.15 -1.78
C VAL A 86 1.01 4.98 -0.39
N LEU A 87 0.86 3.79 0.18
CA LEU A 87 1.35 3.44 1.52
C LEU A 87 1.85 1.99 1.57
N LEU A 88 2.64 1.65 2.59
CA LEU A 88 2.98 0.26 2.90
C LEU A 88 1.88 -0.38 3.75
N ASP A 89 1.38 -1.53 3.32
CA ASP A 89 0.54 -2.40 4.14
C ASP A 89 1.40 -3.48 4.81
N THR A 90 1.55 -3.38 6.13
CA THR A 90 2.27 -4.35 6.96
C THR A 90 1.34 -5.38 7.62
N SER A 91 0.04 -5.33 7.34
CA SER A 91 -0.92 -6.31 7.84
C SER A 91 -0.85 -7.64 7.08
N GLU A 92 -0.43 -7.57 5.81
CA GLU A 92 -0.13 -8.72 4.96
C GLU A 92 1.30 -9.25 5.17
N ASP A 93 1.49 -10.53 4.84
CA ASP A 93 2.79 -11.20 4.90
C ASP A 93 3.07 -11.97 3.60
N PRO A 94 3.98 -11.48 2.73
CA PRO A 94 4.87 -10.34 2.94
C PRO A 94 4.13 -8.98 2.89
N PRO A 95 4.67 -7.92 3.53
CA PRO A 95 4.14 -6.56 3.36
C PRO A 95 4.15 -6.13 1.90
N GLU A 96 3.14 -5.38 1.49
CA GLU A 96 2.94 -4.95 0.10
C GLU A 96 2.69 -3.43 0.04
N VAL A 97 3.17 -2.78 -1.03
CA VAL A 97 2.82 -1.37 -1.27
C VAL A 97 1.46 -1.30 -1.93
N VAL A 98 0.52 -0.64 -1.26
CA VAL A 98 -0.86 -0.51 -1.69
C VAL A 98 -1.19 0.93 -2.03
N GLY A 99 -2.09 1.07 -3.00
CA GLY A 99 -2.78 2.28 -3.32
C GLY A 99 -4.18 2.27 -2.69
N ARG A 100 -4.42 3.20 -1.77
CA ARG A 100 -5.73 3.50 -1.22
C ARG A 100 -6.37 4.63 -2.04
N THR A 101 -7.57 4.40 -2.54
CA THR A 101 -8.38 5.46 -3.16
C THR A 101 -9.63 5.71 -2.36
N SER A 102 -9.99 6.98 -2.22
CA SER A 102 -11.23 7.42 -1.61
C SER A 102 -11.92 8.39 -2.56
N ARG A 103 -13.22 8.20 -2.75
CA ARG A 103 -14.05 9.04 -3.62
C ARG A 103 -15.43 9.25 -3.00
N GLY A 104 -15.85 10.51 -2.91
CA GLY A 104 -17.21 10.90 -2.63
C GLY A 104 -18.13 10.56 -3.80
N ARG A 105 -19.23 9.85 -3.51
CA ARG A 105 -20.33 9.57 -4.44
C ARG A 105 -21.64 10.01 -3.80
N GLY A 106 -22.00 11.27 -4.01
CA GLY A 106 -23.17 11.89 -3.38
C GLY A 106 -23.00 11.96 -1.86
N ARG A 107 -23.85 11.24 -1.10
CA ARG A 107 -23.77 11.20 0.38
C ARG A 107 -22.91 10.04 0.92
N ARG A 108 -22.24 9.27 0.05
CA ARG A 108 -21.46 8.09 0.44
C ARG A 108 -20.01 8.24 0.04
N MET A 109 -19.13 7.70 0.86
CA MET A 109 -17.70 7.51 0.56
C MET A 109 -17.49 6.10 0.03
N ILE A 110 -16.74 5.98 -1.06
CA ILE A 110 -16.27 4.71 -1.59
C ILE A 110 -14.76 4.69 -1.40
N SER A 111 -14.28 3.73 -0.63
CA SER A 111 -12.85 3.47 -0.44
C SER A 111 -12.49 2.11 -1.04
N SER A 112 -11.34 2.03 -1.68
CA SER A 112 -10.76 0.77 -2.14
C SER A 112 -9.25 0.78 -1.97
N GLU A 113 -8.70 -0.40 -1.70
CA GLU A 113 -7.26 -0.63 -1.62
C GLU A 113 -6.87 -1.71 -2.61
N ARG A 114 -5.74 -1.51 -3.30
CA ARG A 114 -5.14 -2.52 -4.16
C ARG A 114 -3.62 -2.38 -4.22
N PRO A 115 -2.88 -3.44 -4.54
CA PRO A 115 -1.44 -3.34 -4.74
C PRO A 115 -1.08 -2.36 -5.86
N VAL A 116 0.03 -1.63 -5.70
CA VAL A 116 0.62 -0.82 -6.78
C VAL A 116 1.05 -1.74 -7.94
N ARG A 117 1.70 -2.86 -7.61
CA ARG A 117 1.95 -3.98 -8.52
C ARG A 117 1.79 -5.29 -7.74
N GLU A 118 0.98 -6.20 -8.27
CA GLU A 118 0.68 -7.47 -7.59
C GLU A 118 1.95 -8.30 -7.36
N ARG A 119 2.03 -8.95 -6.18
CA ARG A 119 3.02 -9.99 -5.86
C ARG A 119 4.47 -9.54 -6.06
N THR A 120 4.74 -8.28 -5.76
CA THR A 120 6.03 -7.65 -6.01
C THR A 120 6.66 -7.22 -4.70
N ALA A 121 7.95 -7.54 -4.52
CA ALA A 121 8.70 -7.05 -3.37
C ALA A 121 8.89 -5.53 -3.45
N VAL A 122 8.85 -4.84 -2.31
CA VAL A 122 8.94 -3.36 -2.26
C VAL A 122 10.17 -2.83 -3.00
N ALA A 123 11.32 -3.49 -2.85
CA ALA A 123 12.59 -3.11 -3.51
C ALA A 123 12.56 -3.22 -5.05
N GLU A 124 11.62 -3.96 -5.62
CA GLU A 124 11.51 -4.13 -7.08
C GLU A 124 10.57 -3.10 -7.72
N LEU A 125 9.82 -2.34 -6.92
CA LEU A 125 8.92 -1.30 -7.43
C LEU A 125 9.71 -0.14 -8.01
N ASN A 126 9.27 0.34 -9.17
CA ASN A 126 9.92 1.42 -9.89
C ASN A 126 8.92 2.51 -10.33
N GLN A 127 9.42 3.50 -11.07
CA GLN A 127 8.62 4.66 -11.49
C GLN A 127 7.46 4.28 -12.43
N GLU A 128 7.68 3.31 -13.32
CA GLU A 128 6.68 2.83 -14.27
C GLU A 128 5.52 2.13 -13.54
N ASP A 129 5.83 1.35 -12.50
CA ASP A 129 4.82 0.70 -11.66
C ASP A 129 3.88 1.73 -11.01
N VAL A 130 4.46 2.78 -10.41
CA VAL A 130 3.70 3.87 -9.77
C VAL A 130 2.88 4.64 -10.81
N LEU A 131 3.47 4.97 -11.96
CA LEU A 131 2.78 5.67 -13.02
C LEU A 131 1.60 4.87 -13.58
N ALA A 132 1.81 3.58 -13.87
CA ALA A 132 0.76 2.68 -14.36
C ALA A 132 -0.40 2.57 -13.36
N PHE A 133 -0.08 2.47 -12.07
CA PHE A 133 -1.07 2.52 -11.01
C PHE A 133 -1.86 3.84 -11.03
N LEU A 134 -1.18 4.99 -11.04
CA LEU A 134 -1.81 6.31 -11.03
C LEU A 134 -2.71 6.54 -12.25
N LEU A 135 -2.24 6.17 -13.45
CA LEU A 135 -3.02 6.27 -14.69
C LEU A 135 -4.31 5.46 -14.63
N THR A 136 -4.29 4.31 -13.97
CA THR A 136 -5.49 3.49 -13.76
C THR A 136 -6.43 4.17 -12.77
N GLU A 137 -5.91 4.62 -11.62
CA GLU A 137 -6.73 5.14 -10.53
C GLU A 137 -7.26 6.56 -10.74
N ILE A 138 -6.61 7.36 -11.59
CA ILE A 138 -7.01 8.75 -11.82
C ILE A 138 -8.30 8.86 -12.65
N VAL A 139 -8.56 7.89 -13.53
CA VAL A 139 -9.65 7.94 -14.53
C VAL A 139 -11.00 8.28 -13.88
N PRO A 140 -11.44 7.63 -12.78
CA PRO A 140 -12.74 7.94 -12.19
C PRO A 140 -12.83 9.33 -11.57
N PHE A 141 -11.71 9.99 -11.26
CA PHE A 141 -11.70 11.36 -10.73
C PHE A 141 -11.82 12.42 -11.83
N VAL A 142 -11.31 12.13 -13.03
CA VAL A 142 -11.26 13.11 -14.13
C VAL A 142 -12.41 12.93 -15.14
N SER A 143 -12.89 11.70 -15.33
CA SER A 143 -13.97 11.38 -16.28
C SER A 143 -15.38 11.58 -15.73
N GLY A 144 -15.53 11.84 -14.42
CA GLY A 144 -16.80 11.94 -13.72
C GLY A 144 -17.38 13.36 -13.58
N ARG A 145 -16.82 14.35 -14.30
CA ARG A 145 -17.46 15.67 -14.45
C ARG A 145 -18.60 15.62 -15.46
#